data_AF-H3HCP5-F1
#
_entry.id   AF-H3HCP5-F1
#
_cell.length_a   1.000
_cell.length_b   1.000
_cell.length_c   1.000
_cell.angle_alpha   90.00
_cell.angle_beta   90.00
_cell.angle_gamma   90.00
#
_symmetry.space_group_name_H-M   'P 1'
#
loop_
_entity.id
_entity.type
_entity.pdbx_description
1 polymer ?
#
loop_
_entity_poly.entity_id
_entity_poly.type
_entity_poly.pdbx_seq_one_letter_code
_entity_poly.pdbx_strand_id
1 'polypeptide(L)'
;MYDLDKCQQEATEMLAVEVSGRNFPKYSRTVAKAELRRCCKSIDDLFRRQVEGETTASQQAFTLFAAQTLNEKLFVTDTAPRYDSCAVFNHFEQPIFDRLVMFAKDPDIMERLTLQRRQQVEANRIKQQCSQQLRSIFETLRVKQAEKLEQMQTQEFETIKCQLEEALEADLQHIRQMHAALLNHERAKINAKYEEQKIVLTDKVQCMQREVMALQKKCDGVGWHGLERLITKTSLQVERIFGTSEYLLRLLILAEDLNAESLRRALVRYISEEDKLPQFVLRRELTSKMVADTTVLAILKESTTKDLCEVAGYGASFLHQDLVTRELHTRKVEFGRFLAGVTNDRLRAARRYTVAKKLSHNSASNQKSQASDQLDNQHVILDTEFDRFASALEDFPEILSQEFTRRREFSCVKMDSTDIEQYVSFAAEDCVLQLEASHRYCTVHATKERRQGESGKWMFEFRFDECYNGDKR
;
A
#
# COMPACT_ATOMS: atom_id res chain seq x y z
N MET A 1 -7.76 -74.48 -59.54
CA MET A 1 -6.53 -75.33 -59.44
C MET A 1 -6.88 -76.82 -59.33
N TYR A 2 -7.99 -77.30 -59.90
CA TYR A 2 -8.45 -78.69 -59.69
C TYR A 2 -9.00 -79.36 -60.97
N ASP A 3 -8.45 -79.05 -62.15
CA ASP A 3 -8.83 -79.73 -63.40
C ASP A 3 -7.64 -80.16 -64.29
N LEU A 4 -6.40 -79.90 -63.86
CA LEU A 4 -5.19 -80.31 -64.61
C LEU A 4 -4.86 -81.81 -64.48
N ASP A 5 -5.43 -82.49 -63.49
CA ASP A 5 -5.11 -83.91 -63.21
C ASP A 5 -5.91 -84.91 -64.06
N LYS A 6 -6.91 -84.47 -64.82
CA LYS A 6 -7.72 -85.37 -65.67
C LYS A 6 -7.14 -85.61 -67.07
N CYS A 7 -6.03 -84.96 -67.43
CA CYS A 7 -5.47 -84.99 -68.79
C CYS A 7 -4.07 -85.62 -68.90
N GLN A 8 -3.60 -86.30 -67.84
CA GLN A 8 -2.26 -86.91 -67.78
C GLN A 8 -2.23 -88.41 -68.14
N GLN A 9 -3.36 -89.03 -68.51
CA GLN A 9 -3.46 -90.48 -68.77
C GLN A 9 -3.83 -90.85 -70.21
N GLU A 10 -3.58 -89.98 -71.19
CA GLU A 10 -3.46 -90.44 -72.58
C GLU A 10 -1.98 -90.79 -72.81
N ALA A 11 -1.69 -92.04 -73.15
CA ALA A 11 -0.34 -92.48 -73.53
C ALA A 11 0.24 -91.46 -74.52
N THR A 12 1.45 -90.96 -74.23
CA THR A 12 2.15 -89.97 -75.04
C THR A 12 2.60 -90.61 -76.36
N GLU A 13 1.65 -90.86 -77.25
CA GLU A 13 1.89 -91.15 -78.65
C GLU A 13 2.60 -89.93 -79.23
N MET A 14 3.90 -90.08 -79.44
CA MET A 14 4.75 -89.05 -80.02
C MET A 14 4.63 -89.12 -81.54
N LEU A 15 4.23 -88.00 -82.13
CA LEU A 15 4.04 -87.87 -83.56
C LEU A 15 5.17 -87.06 -84.16
N ALA A 16 5.78 -87.56 -85.24
CA ALA A 16 6.74 -86.80 -86.01
C ALA A 16 5.98 -85.88 -86.99
N VAL A 17 6.04 -84.58 -86.73
CA VAL A 17 5.46 -83.54 -87.58
C VAL A 17 6.55 -83.01 -88.51
N GLU A 18 6.37 -83.21 -89.81
CA GLU A 18 7.24 -82.65 -90.85
C GLU A 18 6.58 -81.40 -91.42
N VAL A 19 7.20 -80.24 -91.19
CA VAL A 19 6.69 -78.96 -91.67
C VAL A 19 7.54 -78.50 -92.85
N SER A 20 6.91 -78.21 -93.98
CA SER A 20 7.58 -77.68 -95.16
C SER A 20 6.81 -76.50 -95.73
N GLY A 21 7.52 -75.50 -96.22
CA GLY A 21 6.89 -74.40 -96.92
C GLY A 21 7.73 -73.84 -98.06
N ARG A 22 7.12 -72.98 -98.87
CA ARG A 22 7.78 -72.37 -100.04
C ARG A 22 8.96 -71.47 -99.66
N ASN A 23 8.87 -70.82 -98.50
CA ASN A 23 9.74 -69.71 -98.12
C ASN A 23 10.63 -69.99 -96.90
N PHE A 24 10.59 -71.21 -96.34
CA PHE A 24 11.41 -71.60 -95.19
C PHE A 24 11.88 -73.05 -95.32
N PRO A 25 13.04 -73.41 -94.75
CA PRO A 25 13.59 -74.76 -94.87
C PRO A 25 12.68 -75.77 -94.19
N LYS A 26 12.51 -76.93 -94.82
CA LYS A 26 11.78 -78.07 -94.24
C LYS A 26 12.42 -78.47 -92.91
N TYR A 27 11.60 -78.60 -91.87
CA TYR A 27 12.04 -79.04 -90.56
C TYR A 27 11.08 -80.08 -89.98
N SER A 28 11.55 -80.85 -89.00
CA SER A 28 10.73 -81.85 -88.31
C SER A 28 10.73 -81.59 -86.80
N ARG A 29 9.57 -81.83 -86.18
CA ARG A 29 9.36 -81.71 -84.73
C ARG A 29 8.59 -82.92 -84.23
N THR A 30 9.03 -83.47 -83.11
CA THR A 30 8.29 -84.51 -82.40
C THR A 30 7.37 -83.86 -81.38
N VAL A 31 6.07 -84.04 -81.50
CA VAL A 31 5.05 -83.44 -80.63
C VAL A 31 4.10 -84.53 -80.15
N ALA A 32 3.61 -84.44 -78.91
CA ALA A 32 2.63 -85.40 -78.42
C ALA A 32 1.28 -85.19 -79.14
N LYS A 33 0.66 -86.27 -79.59
CA LYS A 33 -0.62 -86.25 -80.30
C LYS A 33 -1.73 -85.59 -79.47
N ALA A 34 -1.75 -85.85 -78.17
CA ALA A 34 -2.68 -85.26 -77.22
C ALA A 34 -2.57 -83.73 -77.12
N GLU A 35 -1.36 -83.17 -77.27
CA GLU A 35 -1.14 -81.72 -77.25
C GLU A 35 -1.74 -81.06 -78.50
N LEU A 36 -1.48 -81.61 -79.69
CA LEU A 36 -2.02 -81.07 -80.94
C LEU A 36 -3.55 -81.19 -81.06
N ARG A 37 -4.14 -82.26 -80.49
CA ARG A 37 -5.61 -82.39 -80.39
C ARG A 37 -6.25 -81.23 -79.64
N ARG A 38 -5.61 -80.75 -78.56
CA ARG A 38 -6.13 -79.64 -77.73
C ARG A 38 -6.10 -78.30 -78.45
N CYS A 39 -5.17 -78.11 -79.40
CA CYS A 39 -5.02 -76.84 -80.13
C CYS A 39 -5.98 -76.65 -81.28
N CYS A 40 -6.33 -77.70 -82.02
CA CYS A 40 -7.08 -77.57 -83.26
C CYS A 40 -8.06 -78.73 -83.43
N LYS A 41 -9.36 -78.41 -83.39
CA LYS A 41 -10.44 -79.38 -83.62
C LYS A 41 -10.30 -80.10 -84.97
N SER A 42 -9.80 -79.40 -86.00
CA SER A 42 -9.58 -80.00 -87.32
C SER A 42 -8.46 -81.04 -87.33
N ILE A 43 -7.43 -80.89 -86.48
CA ILE A 43 -6.37 -81.89 -86.31
C ILE A 43 -6.89 -83.07 -85.47
N ASP A 44 -7.71 -82.81 -84.44
CA ASP A 44 -8.37 -83.86 -83.67
C ASP A 44 -9.31 -84.71 -84.54
N ASP A 45 -10.11 -84.07 -85.39
CA ASP A 45 -10.97 -84.75 -86.35
C ASP A 45 -10.16 -85.60 -87.36
N LEU A 46 -8.99 -85.13 -87.79
CA LEU A 46 -8.05 -85.87 -88.64
C LEU A 46 -7.50 -87.12 -87.95
N PHE A 47 -7.16 -87.05 -86.67
CA PHE A 47 -6.72 -88.22 -85.90
C PHE A 47 -7.86 -89.22 -85.61
N ARG A 48 -9.12 -88.77 -85.64
CA ARG A 48 -10.31 -89.63 -85.44
C ARG A 48 -10.80 -90.31 -86.72
N ARG A 49 -10.67 -89.68 -87.90
CA ARG A 49 -11.17 -90.20 -89.21
C ARG A 49 -10.20 -91.16 -89.92
N GLN A 50 -9.63 -92.10 -89.19
CA GLN A 50 -8.50 -92.98 -89.53
C GLN A 50 -8.65 -93.80 -90.85
N VAL A 51 -8.31 -93.21 -92.00
CA VAL A 51 -8.14 -93.89 -93.30
C VAL A 51 -6.84 -93.41 -93.97
N GLU A 52 -6.00 -94.35 -94.44
CA GLU A 52 -4.72 -94.05 -95.10
C GLU A 52 -4.93 -93.21 -96.38
N GLY A 53 -4.18 -92.12 -96.50
CA GLY A 53 -4.10 -91.32 -97.74
C GLY A 53 -5.22 -90.31 -97.96
N GLU A 54 -6.16 -90.12 -97.02
CA GLU A 54 -7.21 -89.10 -97.18
C GLU A 54 -6.77 -87.69 -96.73
N THR A 55 -6.66 -86.79 -97.70
CA THR A 55 -6.90 -85.37 -97.45
C THR A 55 -8.39 -85.19 -97.12
N THR A 56 -8.75 -84.94 -95.85
CA THR A 56 -10.18 -84.80 -95.48
C THR A 56 -10.88 -83.62 -96.15
N ALA A 57 -10.14 -82.74 -96.84
CA ALA A 57 -10.62 -81.85 -97.89
C ALA A 57 -9.44 -81.42 -98.79
N SER A 58 -9.68 -81.13 -100.07
CA SER A 58 -8.66 -80.66 -101.04
C SER A 58 -8.00 -79.31 -100.71
N GLN A 59 -8.34 -78.71 -99.56
CA GLN A 59 -7.98 -77.35 -99.16
C GLN A 59 -7.31 -77.26 -97.77
N GLN A 60 -6.87 -78.39 -97.19
CA GLN A 60 -6.21 -78.40 -95.87
C GLN A 60 -4.69 -78.40 -95.97
N ALA A 61 -4.03 -77.74 -95.00
CA ALA A 61 -2.57 -77.66 -94.87
C ALA A 61 -1.94 -78.90 -94.22
N PHE A 62 -2.76 -79.79 -93.66
CA PHE A 62 -2.32 -80.93 -92.86
C PHE A 62 -2.62 -82.23 -93.59
N THR A 63 -1.66 -83.16 -93.62
CA THR A 63 -1.82 -84.48 -94.22
C THR A 63 -1.21 -85.54 -93.30
N LEU A 64 -2.00 -86.55 -92.92
CA LEU A 64 -1.54 -87.64 -92.07
C LEU A 64 -1.09 -88.82 -92.94
N PHE A 65 0.15 -89.28 -92.77
CA PHE A 65 0.71 -90.43 -93.47
C PHE A 65 0.93 -91.60 -92.50
N ALA A 66 0.65 -92.82 -92.99
CA ALA A 66 0.83 -94.10 -92.28
C ALA A 66 0.02 -94.20 -90.96
N ALA A 67 -1.29 -93.99 -91.05
CA ALA A 67 -2.22 -94.08 -89.92
C ALA A 67 -2.16 -95.46 -89.24
N GLN A 68 -2.18 -95.50 -87.91
CA GLN A 68 -2.13 -96.71 -87.07
C GLN A 68 -0.82 -97.54 -87.14
N THR A 69 0.28 -96.98 -87.65
CA THR A 69 1.60 -97.63 -87.57
C THR A 69 2.46 -96.99 -86.47
N LEU A 70 3.47 -97.69 -85.96
CA LEU A 70 4.45 -97.13 -84.99
C LEU A 70 5.18 -95.87 -85.49
N ASN A 71 5.06 -95.54 -86.78
CA ASN A 71 5.72 -94.43 -87.45
C ASN A 71 4.69 -93.45 -88.08
N GLU A 72 3.64 -93.07 -87.35
CA GLU A 72 2.71 -92.03 -87.82
C GLU A 72 3.47 -90.71 -88.07
N LYS A 73 3.21 -90.07 -89.22
CA LYS A 73 3.80 -88.77 -89.58
C LYS A 73 2.74 -87.78 -90.02
N LEU A 74 2.76 -86.58 -89.44
CA LEU A 74 1.90 -85.47 -89.85
C LEU A 74 2.70 -84.50 -90.70
N PHE A 75 2.31 -84.32 -91.95
CA PHE A 75 2.85 -83.29 -92.82
C PHE A 75 2.03 -82.00 -92.68
N VAL A 76 2.73 -80.90 -92.46
CA VAL A 76 2.14 -79.56 -92.47
C VAL A 76 2.79 -78.77 -93.59
N THR A 77 1.98 -78.33 -94.56
CA THR A 77 2.49 -77.68 -95.75
C THR A 77 1.65 -76.47 -96.15
N ASP A 78 2.34 -75.40 -96.55
CA ASP A 78 1.73 -74.22 -97.17
C ASP A 78 1.57 -74.36 -98.69
N THR A 79 1.95 -75.50 -99.27
CA THR A 79 1.90 -75.79 -100.70
C THR A 79 0.55 -76.35 -101.16
N ALA A 80 -0.46 -76.37 -100.29
CA ALA A 80 -1.80 -76.83 -100.64
C ALA A 80 -2.53 -75.80 -101.55
N PRO A 81 -3.47 -76.22 -102.42
CA PRO A 81 -4.09 -75.35 -103.42
C PRO A 81 -4.75 -74.09 -102.86
N ARG A 82 -5.19 -74.14 -101.60
CA ARG A 82 -5.81 -73.00 -100.90
C ARG A 82 -4.86 -71.82 -100.70
N TYR A 83 -3.55 -72.07 -100.67
CA TYR A 83 -2.53 -71.05 -100.47
C TYR A 83 -1.96 -70.52 -101.80
N ASP A 84 -2.34 -71.07 -102.95
CA ASP A 84 -1.85 -70.62 -104.26
C ASP A 84 -2.22 -69.18 -104.60
N SER A 85 -3.34 -68.68 -104.06
CA SER A 85 -3.85 -67.33 -104.30
C SER A 85 -3.64 -66.36 -103.13
N CYS A 86 -2.96 -66.76 -102.05
CA CYS A 86 -2.75 -65.96 -100.84
C CYS A 86 -1.24 -65.76 -100.56
N ALA A 87 -0.84 -64.55 -100.15
CA ALA A 87 0.53 -64.32 -99.70
C ALA A 87 0.80 -65.11 -98.40
N VAL A 88 1.75 -66.04 -98.46
CA VAL A 88 2.10 -66.89 -97.31
C VAL A 88 3.09 -66.14 -96.41
N PHE A 89 2.64 -65.73 -95.22
CA PHE A 89 3.42 -64.96 -94.24
C PHE A 89 4.23 -65.82 -93.26
N ASN A 90 4.88 -66.89 -93.73
CA ASN A 90 5.80 -67.71 -92.92
C ASN A 90 5.25 -68.17 -91.56
N HIS A 91 3.92 -68.33 -91.42
CA HIS A 91 3.25 -68.67 -90.16
C HIS A 91 3.47 -70.11 -89.71
N PHE A 92 4.13 -70.91 -90.55
CA PHE A 92 4.66 -72.24 -90.23
C PHE A 92 6.17 -72.23 -90.01
N GLU A 93 6.80 -71.07 -89.80
CA GLU A 93 8.18 -71.01 -89.35
C GLU A 93 8.36 -71.67 -87.98
N GLN A 94 9.52 -72.29 -87.80
CA GLN A 94 9.93 -73.01 -86.60
C GLN A 94 9.58 -72.30 -85.28
N PRO A 95 9.91 -71.02 -85.04
CA PRO A 95 9.56 -70.33 -83.80
C PRO A 95 8.04 -70.15 -83.56
N ILE A 96 7.23 -70.06 -84.61
CA ILE A 96 5.77 -69.90 -84.49
C ILE A 96 5.14 -71.24 -84.17
N PHE A 97 5.59 -72.31 -84.83
CA PHE A 97 5.14 -73.66 -84.53
C PHE A 97 5.56 -74.11 -83.12
N ASP A 98 6.80 -73.81 -82.71
CA ASP A 98 7.27 -74.11 -81.34
C ASP A 98 6.42 -73.36 -80.28
N ARG A 99 5.96 -72.13 -80.57
CA ARG A 99 5.01 -71.38 -79.71
C ARG A 99 3.62 -71.99 -79.69
N LEU A 100 3.12 -72.50 -80.82
CA LEU A 100 1.86 -73.22 -80.87
C LEU A 100 1.93 -74.51 -80.03
N VAL A 101 3.05 -75.23 -80.08
CA VAL A 101 3.30 -76.40 -79.21
C VAL A 101 3.37 -75.99 -77.73
N MET A 102 3.99 -74.85 -77.40
CA MET A 102 3.98 -74.34 -76.01
C MET A 102 2.57 -73.98 -75.54
N PHE A 103 1.74 -73.38 -76.41
CA PHE A 103 0.33 -73.12 -76.11
C PHE A 103 -0.47 -74.42 -75.95
N ALA A 104 -0.17 -75.45 -76.75
CA ALA A 104 -0.78 -76.78 -76.67
C ALA A 104 -0.61 -77.47 -75.32
N LYS A 105 0.52 -77.20 -74.66
CA LYS A 105 0.84 -77.73 -73.33
C LYS A 105 -0.03 -77.14 -72.23
N ASP A 106 -0.45 -75.87 -72.37
CA ASP A 106 -1.32 -75.20 -71.41
C ASP A 106 -2.26 -74.18 -72.12
N PRO A 107 -3.40 -74.63 -72.68
CA PRO A 107 -4.32 -73.77 -73.41
C PRO A 107 -5.03 -72.74 -72.50
N ASP A 108 -5.13 -73.02 -71.18
CA ASP A 108 -5.84 -72.18 -70.21
C ASP A 108 -4.92 -71.18 -69.49
N ILE A 109 -3.66 -71.06 -69.91
CA ILE A 109 -2.64 -70.22 -69.26
C ILE A 109 -3.06 -68.75 -69.18
N MET A 110 -3.77 -68.25 -70.20
CA MET A 110 -4.25 -66.87 -70.24
C MET A 110 -5.40 -66.63 -69.27
N GLU A 111 -6.36 -67.55 -69.18
CA GLU A 111 -7.48 -67.43 -68.24
C GLU A 111 -6.98 -67.44 -66.80
N ARG A 112 -6.05 -68.35 -66.48
CA ARG A 112 -5.40 -68.43 -65.17
C ARG A 112 -4.62 -67.17 -64.81
N LEU A 113 -3.88 -66.60 -65.76
CA LEU A 113 -3.18 -65.33 -65.58
C LEU A 113 -4.16 -64.19 -65.26
N THR A 114 -5.29 -64.13 -65.96
CA THR A 114 -6.30 -63.09 -65.71
C THR A 114 -6.95 -63.23 -64.33
N LEU A 115 -7.27 -64.46 -63.91
CA LEU A 115 -7.80 -64.73 -62.57
C LEU A 115 -6.79 -64.39 -61.48
N GLN A 116 -5.51 -64.74 -61.67
CA GLN A 116 -4.45 -64.44 -60.70
C GLN A 116 -4.22 -62.93 -60.57
N ARG A 117 -4.25 -62.18 -61.68
CA ARG A 117 -4.17 -60.71 -61.66
C ARG A 117 -5.35 -60.09 -60.92
N ARG A 118 -6.56 -60.61 -61.13
CA ARG A 118 -7.77 -60.14 -60.41
C ARG A 118 -7.67 -60.39 -58.91
N GLN A 119 -7.25 -61.59 -58.52
CA GLN A 119 -7.00 -61.93 -57.11
C GLN A 119 -5.92 -61.05 -56.47
N GLN A 120 -4.86 -60.72 -57.20
CA GLN A 120 -3.80 -59.84 -56.72
C GLN A 120 -4.31 -58.41 -56.46
N VAL A 121 -5.15 -57.87 -57.34
CA VAL A 121 -5.76 -56.56 -57.16
C VAL A 121 -6.69 -56.54 -55.95
N GLU A 122 -7.54 -57.57 -55.80
CA GLU A 122 -8.44 -57.70 -54.64
C GLU A 122 -7.67 -57.85 -53.33
N ALA A 123 -6.61 -58.68 -53.29
CA ALA A 123 -5.75 -58.85 -52.13
C ALA A 123 -5.05 -57.54 -51.73
N ASN A 124 -4.54 -56.78 -52.71
CA ASN A 124 -3.94 -55.47 -52.45
C ASN A 124 -4.95 -54.46 -51.90
N ARG A 125 -6.19 -54.48 -52.41
CA ARG A 125 -7.27 -53.61 -51.92
C ARG A 125 -7.63 -53.94 -50.46
N ILE A 126 -7.77 -55.22 -50.12
CA ILE A 126 -8.04 -55.68 -48.75
C ILE A 126 -6.88 -55.28 -47.82
N LYS A 127 -5.63 -55.49 -48.25
CA LYS A 127 -4.44 -55.12 -47.47
C LYS A 127 -4.40 -53.62 -47.15
N GLN A 128 -4.74 -52.76 -48.13
CA GLN A 128 -4.83 -51.33 -47.92
C GLN A 128 -5.92 -50.96 -46.90
N GLN A 129 -7.13 -51.53 -47.04
CA GLN A 129 -8.24 -51.26 -46.11
C GLN A 129 -7.91 -51.71 -44.68
N CYS A 130 -7.35 -52.91 -44.50
CA CYS A 130 -6.93 -53.38 -43.18
C CYS A 130 -5.83 -52.49 -42.58
N SER A 131 -4.87 -52.02 -43.39
CA SER A 131 -3.81 -51.13 -42.90
C SER A 131 -4.36 -49.77 -42.43
N GLN A 132 -5.37 -49.23 -43.12
CA GLN A 132 -6.03 -47.98 -42.73
C GLN A 132 -6.85 -48.15 -41.46
N GLN A 133 -7.60 -49.24 -41.33
CA GLN A 133 -8.34 -49.57 -40.11
C GLN A 133 -7.39 -49.72 -38.92
N LEU A 134 -6.30 -50.47 -39.06
CA LEU A 134 -5.30 -50.61 -38.00
C LEU A 134 -4.70 -49.25 -37.60
N ARG A 135 -4.35 -48.39 -38.56
CA ARG A 135 -3.86 -47.04 -38.26
C ARG A 135 -4.87 -46.22 -37.45
N SER A 136 -6.15 -46.23 -37.84
CA SER A 136 -7.20 -45.52 -37.08
C SER A 136 -7.39 -46.07 -35.66
N ILE A 137 -7.27 -47.38 -35.45
CA ILE A 137 -7.34 -47.99 -34.12
C ILE A 137 -6.13 -47.56 -33.28
N PHE A 138 -4.93 -47.58 -33.83
CA PHE A 138 -3.74 -47.12 -33.12
C PHE A 138 -3.76 -45.62 -32.81
N GLU A 139 -4.29 -44.80 -33.71
CA GLU A 139 -4.43 -43.36 -33.49
C GLU A 139 -5.46 -43.06 -32.39
N THR A 140 -6.62 -43.71 -32.41
CA THR A 140 -7.62 -43.58 -31.33
C THR A 140 -7.10 -44.09 -29.99
N LEU A 141 -6.35 -45.20 -29.97
CA LEU A 141 -5.69 -45.68 -28.75
C LEU A 141 -4.65 -44.69 -28.24
N ARG A 142 -3.84 -44.10 -29.14
CA ARG A 142 -2.85 -43.08 -28.79
C ARG A 142 -3.52 -41.85 -28.17
N VAL A 143 -4.59 -41.34 -28.77
CA VAL A 143 -5.35 -40.19 -28.25
C VAL A 143 -5.93 -40.51 -26.88
N LYS A 144 -6.59 -41.67 -26.71
CA LYS A 144 -7.13 -42.08 -25.41
C LYS A 144 -6.06 -42.23 -24.33
N GLN A 145 -4.88 -42.74 -24.69
CA GLN A 145 -3.75 -42.84 -23.76
C GLN A 145 -3.20 -41.45 -23.39
N ALA A 146 -3.09 -40.54 -24.35
CA ALA A 146 -2.67 -39.16 -24.11
C ALA A 146 -3.65 -38.41 -23.20
N GLU A 147 -4.95 -38.50 -23.48
CA GLU A 147 -6.02 -37.91 -22.65
C GLU A 147 -5.98 -38.47 -21.22
N LYS A 148 -5.79 -39.79 -21.06
CA LYS A 148 -5.66 -40.41 -19.74
C LYS A 148 -4.43 -39.89 -18.99
N LEU A 149 -3.29 -39.70 -19.68
CA LEU A 149 -2.09 -39.14 -19.07
C LEU A 149 -2.30 -37.68 -18.65
N GLU A 150 -2.93 -36.85 -19.49
CA GLU A 150 -3.28 -35.47 -19.13
C GLU A 150 -4.24 -35.43 -17.93
N GLN A 151 -5.24 -36.30 -17.91
CA GLN A 151 -6.15 -36.42 -16.77
C GLN A 151 -5.40 -36.81 -15.48
N MET A 152 -4.52 -37.80 -15.52
CA MET A 152 -3.72 -38.16 -14.34
C MET A 152 -2.79 -37.01 -13.92
N GLN A 153 -2.15 -36.32 -14.88
CA GLN A 153 -1.30 -35.17 -14.59
C GLN A 153 -2.07 -34.03 -13.92
N THR A 154 -3.27 -33.69 -14.40
CA THR A 154 -4.11 -32.66 -13.79
C THR A 154 -4.58 -33.06 -12.39
N GLN A 155 -4.93 -34.34 -12.17
CA GLN A 155 -5.30 -34.85 -10.85
C GLN A 155 -4.12 -34.80 -9.86
N GLU A 156 -2.93 -35.20 -10.29
CA GLU A 156 -1.71 -35.10 -9.48
C GLU A 156 -1.39 -33.64 -9.13
N PHE A 157 -1.50 -32.74 -10.12
CA PHE A 157 -1.28 -31.31 -9.90
C PHE A 157 -2.28 -30.71 -8.92
N GLU A 158 -3.58 -30.98 -9.07
CA GLU A 158 -4.60 -30.51 -8.12
C GLU A 158 -4.38 -31.09 -6.72
N THR A 159 -3.97 -32.37 -6.61
CA THR A 159 -3.67 -32.99 -5.31
C THR A 159 -2.49 -32.29 -4.63
N ILE A 160 -1.39 -32.05 -5.36
CA ILE A 160 -0.21 -31.33 -4.85
C ILE A 160 -0.60 -29.90 -4.47
N LYS A 161 -1.38 -29.22 -5.32
CA LYS A 161 -1.84 -27.85 -5.06
C LYS A 161 -2.66 -27.78 -3.78
N CYS A 162 -3.66 -28.65 -3.60
CA CYS A 162 -4.46 -28.71 -2.38
C CYS A 162 -3.58 -28.96 -1.13
N GLN A 163 -2.63 -29.90 -1.20
CA GLN A 163 -1.71 -30.16 -0.09
C GLN A 163 -0.84 -28.95 0.26
N LEU A 164 -0.35 -28.22 -0.74
CA LEU A 164 0.45 -27.02 -0.54
C LEU A 164 -0.39 -25.86 0.03
N GLU A 165 -1.62 -25.69 -0.44
CA GLU A 165 -2.56 -24.68 0.08
C GLU A 165 -2.96 -24.98 1.53
N GLU A 166 -3.25 -26.25 1.87
CA GLU A 166 -3.54 -26.68 3.24
C GLU A 166 -2.34 -26.46 4.18
N ALA A 167 -1.12 -26.80 3.73
CA ALA A 167 0.10 -26.56 4.50
C ALA A 167 0.35 -25.07 4.72
N LEU A 168 0.18 -24.23 3.69
CA LEU A 168 0.30 -22.79 3.80
C LEU A 168 -0.72 -22.20 4.78
N GLU A 169 -1.97 -22.66 4.72
CA GLU A 169 -3.01 -22.19 5.63
C GLU A 169 -2.73 -22.59 7.08
N ALA A 170 -2.25 -23.82 7.32
CA ALA A 170 -1.82 -24.27 8.63
C ALA A 170 -0.65 -23.42 9.18
N ASP A 171 0.36 -23.12 8.35
CA ASP A 171 1.48 -22.26 8.74
C ASP A 171 1.03 -20.83 9.06
N LEU A 172 0.13 -20.26 8.25
CA LEU A 172 -0.44 -18.94 8.52
C LEU A 172 -1.25 -18.91 9.82
N GLN A 173 -2.02 -19.96 10.10
CA GLN A 173 -2.75 -20.10 11.36
C GLN A 173 -1.80 -20.21 12.54
N HIS A 174 -0.74 -21.01 12.43
CA HIS A 174 0.29 -21.13 13.46
C HIS A 174 1.00 -19.79 13.73
N ILE A 175 1.39 -19.05 12.68
CA ILE A 175 1.98 -17.72 12.82
C ILE A 175 1.02 -16.75 13.53
N ARG A 176 -0.27 -16.77 13.16
CA ARG A 176 -1.30 -15.93 13.83
C ARG A 176 -1.46 -16.28 15.30
N GLN A 177 -1.49 -17.56 15.65
CA GLN A 177 -1.58 -18.02 17.04
C GLN A 177 -0.34 -17.62 17.85
N MET A 178 0.86 -17.80 17.30
CA MET A 178 2.12 -17.40 17.92
C MET A 178 2.17 -15.87 18.13
N HIS A 179 1.77 -15.09 17.12
CA HIS A 179 1.68 -13.64 17.25
C HIS A 179 0.69 -13.21 18.35
N ALA A 180 -0.49 -13.83 18.41
CA ALA A 180 -1.47 -13.55 19.47
C ALA A 180 -0.94 -13.91 20.86
N ALA A 181 -0.23 -15.05 21.00
CA ALA A 181 0.39 -15.47 22.25
C ALA A 181 1.48 -14.50 22.70
N LEU A 182 2.37 -14.08 21.79
CA LEU A 182 3.41 -13.08 22.08
C LEU A 182 2.82 -11.72 22.46
N LEU A 183 1.80 -11.27 21.73
CA LEU A 183 1.14 -10.01 22.02
C LEU A 183 0.46 -10.04 23.40
N ASN A 184 -0.19 -11.15 23.75
CA ASN A 184 -0.76 -11.35 25.08
C ASN A 184 0.32 -11.41 26.18
N HIS A 185 1.46 -12.06 25.91
CA HIS A 185 2.59 -12.10 26.84
C HIS A 185 3.17 -10.69 27.10
N GLU A 186 3.41 -9.92 26.05
CA GLU A 186 3.91 -8.53 26.18
C GLU A 186 2.89 -7.63 26.87
N ARG A 187 1.59 -7.76 26.56
CA ARG A 187 0.52 -7.07 27.30
C ARG A 187 0.53 -7.43 28.79
N ALA A 188 0.66 -8.71 29.13
CA ALA A 188 0.69 -9.16 30.53
C ALA A 188 1.93 -8.62 31.26
N LYS A 189 3.10 -8.61 30.60
CA LYS A 189 4.35 -8.06 31.13
C LYS A 189 4.25 -6.55 31.39
N ILE A 190 3.67 -5.81 30.45
CA ILE A 190 3.41 -4.37 30.60
C ILE A 190 2.44 -4.13 31.76
N ASN A 191 1.33 -4.85 31.79
CA ASN A 191 0.33 -4.72 32.87
C ASN A 191 0.93 -5.04 34.24
N ALA A 192 1.71 -6.11 34.37
CA ALA A 192 2.37 -6.46 35.62
C ALA A 192 3.33 -5.36 36.10
N LYS A 193 4.14 -4.79 35.19
CA LYS A 193 5.04 -3.66 35.51
C LYS A 193 4.27 -2.44 36.01
N TYR A 194 3.14 -2.10 35.40
CA TYR A 194 2.36 -0.93 35.80
C TYR A 194 1.52 -1.19 37.06
N GLU A 195 1.02 -2.41 37.28
CA GLU A 195 0.40 -2.80 38.56
C GLU A 195 1.40 -2.71 39.72
N GLU A 196 2.64 -3.18 39.53
CA GLU A 196 3.70 -3.02 40.54
C GLU A 196 3.99 -1.54 40.85
N GLN A 197 4.11 -0.69 39.82
CA GLN A 197 4.27 0.76 40.01
C GLN A 197 3.08 1.39 40.74
N LYS A 198 1.85 0.94 40.45
CA LYS A 198 0.64 1.40 41.12
C LYS A 198 0.63 1.01 42.59
N ILE A 199 1.04 -0.22 42.92
CA ILE A 199 1.18 -0.68 44.32
C ILE A 199 2.20 0.19 45.04
N VAL A 200 3.39 0.38 44.48
CA VAL A 200 4.46 1.22 45.07
C VAL A 200 3.98 2.66 45.30
N LEU A 201 3.25 3.25 44.33
CA LEU A 201 2.68 4.59 44.47
C LEU A 201 1.63 4.62 45.59
N THR A 202 0.77 3.61 45.65
CA THR A 202 -0.28 3.50 46.67
C THR A 202 0.33 3.41 48.06
N ASP A 203 1.38 2.61 48.24
CA ASP A 203 2.12 2.50 49.49
C ASP A 203 2.78 3.83 49.88
N LYS A 204 3.39 4.54 48.92
CA LYS A 204 3.97 5.86 49.14
C LYS A 204 2.91 6.86 49.59
N VAL A 205 1.74 6.88 48.93
CA VAL A 205 0.62 7.74 49.31
C VAL A 205 0.13 7.40 50.71
N GLN A 206 0.01 6.12 51.07
CA GLN A 206 -0.39 5.72 52.42
C GLN A 206 0.65 6.15 53.47
N CYS A 207 1.94 6.02 53.19
CA CYS A 207 3.00 6.52 54.06
C CYS A 207 2.90 8.05 54.24
N MET A 208 2.76 8.79 53.15
CA MET A 208 2.55 10.25 53.20
C MET A 208 1.28 10.62 53.99
N GLN A 209 0.18 9.90 53.81
CA GLN A 209 -1.04 10.12 54.59
C GLN A 209 -0.80 9.89 56.08
N ARG A 210 -0.06 8.85 56.47
CA ARG A 210 0.32 8.63 57.88
C ARG A 210 1.21 9.75 58.42
N GLU A 211 2.18 10.22 57.62
CA GLU A 211 3.05 11.35 57.99
C GLU A 211 2.25 12.65 58.15
N VAL A 212 1.34 12.95 57.21
CA VAL A 212 0.44 14.11 57.29
C VAL A 212 -0.46 14.02 58.50
N MET A 213 -1.07 12.86 58.77
CA MET A 213 -1.89 12.66 59.97
C MET A 213 -1.07 12.79 61.27
N ALA A 214 0.18 12.33 61.28
CA ALA A 214 1.08 12.50 62.42
C ALA A 214 1.47 13.98 62.61
N LEU A 215 1.73 14.71 61.53
CA LEU A 215 1.98 16.16 61.56
C LEU A 215 0.73 16.90 62.02
N GLN A 216 -0.44 16.59 61.48
CA GLN A 216 -1.72 17.15 61.89
C GLN A 216 -1.94 16.93 63.39
N LYS A 217 -1.74 15.71 63.90
CA LYS A 217 -1.85 15.42 65.34
C LYS A 217 -0.84 16.21 66.18
N LYS A 218 0.38 16.44 65.70
CA LYS A 218 1.37 17.32 66.37
C LYS A 218 0.91 18.78 66.38
N CYS A 219 0.30 19.25 65.30
CA CYS A 219 -0.21 20.60 65.20
C CYS A 219 -1.47 20.82 66.04
N ASP A 220 -2.39 19.85 66.07
CA ASP A 220 -3.64 19.86 66.83
C ASP A 220 -3.39 19.70 68.34
N GLY A 221 -2.33 18.99 68.73
CA GLY A 221 -2.07 18.64 70.13
C GLY A 221 -1.86 19.84 71.05
N VAL A 222 -1.14 20.89 70.60
CA VAL A 222 -0.88 22.11 71.40
C VAL A 222 -0.53 23.33 70.51
N GLY A 223 -0.01 23.10 69.30
CA GLY A 223 0.57 24.14 68.44
C GLY A 223 -0.43 25.19 67.99
N TRP A 224 -1.52 24.79 67.32
CA TRP A 224 -2.50 25.74 66.77
C TRP A 224 -3.22 26.53 67.85
N HIS A 225 -3.80 25.85 68.85
CA HIS A 225 -4.52 26.52 69.93
C HIS A 225 -3.62 27.39 70.82
N GLY A 226 -2.32 27.05 70.94
CA GLY A 226 -1.35 27.90 71.62
C GLY A 226 -1.02 29.15 70.83
N LEU A 227 -0.81 29.00 69.52
CA LEU A 227 -0.48 30.09 68.60
C LEU A 227 -1.68 31.02 68.37
N GLU A 228 -2.89 30.48 68.25
CA GLU A 228 -4.15 31.22 68.20
C GLU A 228 -4.40 32.01 69.49
N ARG A 229 -4.16 31.40 70.67
CA ARG A 229 -4.20 32.12 71.96
C ARG A 229 -3.16 33.23 72.04
N LEU A 230 -1.98 33.02 71.46
CA LEU A 230 -0.92 34.02 71.44
C LEU A 230 -1.24 35.16 70.47
N ILE A 231 -1.76 34.87 69.27
CA ILE A 231 -2.24 35.86 68.29
C ILE A 231 -3.39 36.66 68.88
N THR A 232 -4.41 36.01 69.45
CA THR A 232 -5.55 36.73 70.06
C THR A 232 -5.08 37.62 71.22
N LYS A 233 -4.20 37.13 72.10
CA LYS A 233 -3.63 37.93 73.19
C LYS A 233 -2.80 39.11 72.68
N THR A 234 -1.94 38.90 71.68
CA THR A 234 -1.10 39.95 71.09
C THR A 234 -1.91 40.94 70.28
N SER A 235 -2.90 40.49 69.50
CA SER A 235 -3.88 41.34 68.80
C SER A 235 -4.65 42.22 69.78
N LEU A 236 -5.15 41.66 70.89
CA LEU A 236 -5.81 42.46 71.93
C LEU A 236 -4.87 43.47 72.58
N GLN A 237 -3.58 43.15 72.74
CA GLN A 237 -2.59 44.11 73.23
C GLN A 237 -2.32 45.23 72.21
N VAL A 238 -2.18 44.88 70.94
CA VAL A 238 -2.02 45.83 69.83
C VAL A 238 -3.24 46.73 69.73
N GLU A 239 -4.46 46.20 69.78
CA GLU A 239 -5.71 46.98 69.80
C GLU A 239 -5.81 47.87 71.04
N ARG A 240 -5.34 47.43 72.22
CA ARG A 240 -5.31 48.30 73.41
C ARG A 240 -4.36 49.48 73.28
N ILE A 241 -3.24 49.30 72.59
CA ILE A 241 -2.20 50.34 72.44
C ILE A 241 -2.51 51.25 71.23
N PHE A 242 -2.98 50.68 70.12
CA PHE A 242 -3.09 51.32 68.82
C PHE A 242 -4.51 51.31 68.22
N GLY A 243 -5.53 50.90 68.98
CA GLY A 243 -6.93 50.68 68.53
C GLY A 243 -7.66 51.87 67.91
N THR A 244 -8.99 51.81 67.82
CA THR A 244 -9.85 52.69 67.00
C THR A 244 -9.73 54.19 67.29
N SER A 245 -8.72 54.79 66.67
CA SER A 245 -8.77 55.97 65.80
C SER A 245 -9.33 57.29 66.35
N GLU A 246 -8.69 57.84 67.39
CA GLU A 246 -8.59 59.30 67.60
C GLU A 246 -7.20 59.71 68.13
N TYR A 247 -6.61 58.87 68.98
CA TYR A 247 -5.36 59.19 69.67
C TYR A 247 -4.10 58.70 68.94
N LEU A 248 -4.23 57.85 67.91
CA LEU A 248 -3.10 57.24 67.21
C LEU A 248 -2.18 58.27 66.56
N LEU A 249 -2.75 59.23 65.83
CA LEU A 249 -1.99 60.30 65.18
C LEU A 249 -1.41 61.28 66.20
N ARG A 250 -2.08 61.48 67.34
CA ARG A 250 -1.55 62.29 68.45
C ARG A 250 -0.38 61.59 69.14
N LEU A 251 -0.43 60.27 69.23
CA LEU A 251 0.67 59.44 69.74
C LEU A 251 1.87 59.46 68.78
N LEU A 252 1.63 59.54 67.46
CA LEU A 252 2.67 59.74 66.47
C LEU A 252 3.37 61.09 66.64
N ILE A 253 2.60 62.17 66.80
CA ILE A 253 3.14 63.52 67.07
C ILE A 253 3.96 63.50 68.37
N LEU A 254 3.42 62.91 69.45
CA LEU A 254 4.14 62.79 70.72
C LEU A 254 5.42 61.95 70.60
N ALA A 255 5.40 60.89 69.80
CA ALA A 255 6.58 60.07 69.55
C ALA A 255 7.66 60.84 68.77
N GLU A 256 7.28 61.74 67.88
CA GLU A 256 8.21 62.64 67.20
C GLU A 256 8.77 63.71 68.13
N ASP A 257 7.93 64.36 68.93
CA ASP A 257 8.33 65.39 69.89
C ASP A 257 9.32 64.85 70.93
N LEU A 258 9.10 63.61 71.41
CA LEU A 258 9.97 62.94 72.37
C LEU A 258 11.16 62.21 71.72
N ASN A 259 11.27 62.22 70.39
CA ASN A 259 12.25 61.46 69.61
C ASN A 259 12.28 59.95 69.94
N ALA A 260 11.11 59.38 70.22
CA ALA A 260 10.93 57.97 70.58
C ALA A 260 10.87 57.08 69.32
N GLU A 261 12.04 56.82 68.73
CA GLU A 261 12.15 56.15 67.42
C GLU A 261 11.56 54.73 67.36
N SER A 262 11.57 53.97 68.46
CA SER A 262 10.94 52.65 68.53
C SER A 262 9.42 52.72 68.43
N LEU A 263 8.81 53.69 69.11
CA LEU A 263 7.37 53.95 69.06
C LEU A 263 6.97 54.50 67.69
N ARG A 264 7.75 55.44 67.13
CA ARG A 264 7.54 55.95 65.77
C ARG A 264 7.54 54.83 64.75
N ARG A 265 8.53 53.94 64.76
CA ARG A 265 8.59 52.79 63.82
C ARG A 265 7.41 51.83 64.01
N ALA A 266 6.98 51.58 65.24
CA ALA A 266 5.82 50.73 65.49
C ALA A 266 4.52 51.36 64.97
N LEU A 267 4.34 52.67 65.15
CA LEU A 267 3.20 53.42 64.64
C LEU A 267 3.18 53.47 63.11
N VAL A 268 4.34 53.71 62.48
CA VAL A 268 4.48 53.69 61.01
C VAL A 268 4.05 52.33 60.47
N ARG A 269 4.55 51.22 61.05
CA ARG A 269 4.17 49.87 60.65
C ARG A 269 2.67 49.61 60.81
N TYR A 270 2.09 50.00 61.95
CA TYR A 270 0.67 49.78 62.22
C TYR A 270 -0.25 50.59 61.30
N ILE A 271 0.11 51.84 60.98
CA ILE A 271 -0.63 52.68 60.04
C ILE A 271 -0.52 52.16 58.60
N SER A 272 0.58 51.46 58.29
CA SER A 272 0.90 50.92 56.96
C SER A 272 0.36 49.51 56.71
N GLU A 273 -0.29 48.88 57.68
CA GLU A 273 -0.99 47.59 57.48
C GLU A 273 -2.16 47.74 56.50
N GLU A 274 -2.56 46.63 55.87
CA GLU A 274 -3.63 46.57 54.87
C GLU A 274 -4.93 47.26 55.33
N ASP A 275 -5.49 48.11 54.45
CA ASP A 275 -6.77 48.83 54.61
C ASP A 275 -6.81 49.87 55.75
N LYS A 276 -5.67 50.22 56.37
CA LYS A 276 -5.61 51.18 57.50
C LYS A 276 -5.23 52.59 57.09
N LEU A 277 -4.32 52.77 56.14
CA LEU A 277 -3.81 54.10 55.77
C LEU A 277 -4.93 55.07 55.32
N PRO A 278 -5.89 54.67 54.46
CA PRO A 278 -6.97 55.57 54.00
C PRO A 278 -7.79 56.19 55.13
N GLN A 279 -7.88 55.53 56.29
CA GLN A 279 -8.67 55.98 57.46
C GLN A 279 -8.04 57.20 58.17
N PHE A 280 -6.75 57.45 57.97
CA PHE A 280 -5.98 58.47 58.69
C PHE A 280 -5.52 59.64 57.80
N VAL A 281 -5.46 59.43 56.49
CA VAL A 281 -4.90 60.37 55.50
C VAL A 281 -5.56 61.75 55.51
N LEU A 282 -6.89 61.80 55.68
CA LEU A 282 -7.65 63.05 55.66
C LEU A 282 -7.75 63.73 57.04
N ARG A 283 -7.12 63.17 58.06
CA ARG A 283 -7.16 63.75 59.41
C ARG A 283 -6.18 64.91 59.55
N ARG A 284 -6.59 65.93 60.31
CA ARG A 284 -5.80 67.16 60.51
C ARG A 284 -4.46 66.89 61.20
N GLU A 285 -4.40 65.84 62.00
CA GLU A 285 -3.20 65.47 62.75
C GLU A 285 -2.08 64.96 61.83
N LEU A 286 -2.40 64.21 60.77
CA LEU A 286 -1.39 63.70 59.83
C LEU A 286 -0.89 64.79 58.86
N THR A 287 -1.72 65.79 58.60
CA THR A 287 -1.39 66.95 57.74
C THR A 287 -0.77 68.12 58.51
N SER A 288 -0.53 67.92 59.81
CA SER A 288 0.10 68.92 60.69
C SER A 288 1.60 69.00 60.43
N LYS A 289 2.18 70.21 60.53
CA LYS A 289 3.64 70.43 60.51
C LYS A 289 4.39 69.77 61.68
N MET A 290 3.66 69.26 62.66
CA MET A 290 4.22 68.52 63.80
C MET A 290 4.59 67.08 63.44
N VAL A 291 4.14 66.58 62.29
CA VAL A 291 4.61 65.31 61.72
C VAL A 291 5.64 65.66 60.64
N ALA A 292 6.86 65.14 60.78
CA ALA A 292 7.91 65.35 59.80
C ALA A 292 7.58 64.65 58.46
N ASP A 293 7.88 65.33 57.35
CA ASP A 293 7.72 64.79 56.00
C ASP A 293 8.44 63.44 55.81
N THR A 294 9.56 63.23 56.53
CA THR A 294 10.30 61.96 56.52
C THR A 294 9.50 60.80 57.10
N THR A 295 8.66 61.06 58.10
CA THR A 295 7.80 60.04 58.72
C THR A 295 6.60 59.75 57.83
N VAL A 296 6.00 60.78 57.23
CA VAL A 296 4.94 60.59 56.21
C VAL A 296 5.46 59.75 55.05
N LEU A 297 6.67 60.04 54.55
CA LEU A 297 7.30 59.26 53.50
C LEU A 297 7.61 57.82 53.93
N ALA A 298 7.96 57.58 55.20
CA ALA A 298 8.14 56.22 55.72
C ALA A 298 6.83 55.43 55.74
N ILE A 299 5.72 56.07 56.13
CA ILE A 299 4.37 55.48 56.08
C ILE A 299 4.02 55.10 54.64
N LEU A 300 4.20 56.02 53.69
CA LEU A 300 3.89 55.77 52.27
C LEU A 300 4.75 54.66 51.65
N LYS A 301 6.01 54.50 52.10
CA LYS A 301 6.89 53.42 51.63
C LYS A 301 6.51 52.06 52.18
N GLU A 302 6.09 51.98 53.44
CA GLU A 302 5.70 50.71 54.07
C GLU A 302 4.26 50.29 53.72
N SER A 303 3.39 51.22 53.30
CA SER A 303 2.00 50.93 52.97
C SER A 303 1.82 50.08 51.71
N THR A 304 0.71 49.35 51.63
CA THR A 304 0.37 48.56 50.45
C THR A 304 0.10 49.44 49.22
N THR A 305 0.31 48.88 48.03
CA THR A 305 0.04 49.54 46.75
C THR A 305 -1.44 49.88 46.58
N LYS A 306 -2.33 49.01 47.05
CA LYS A 306 -3.78 49.23 47.08
C LYS A 306 -4.15 50.48 47.87
N ASP A 307 -3.69 50.58 49.12
CA ASP A 307 -3.97 51.73 49.99
C ASP A 307 -3.43 53.03 49.38
N LEU A 308 -2.24 53.01 48.77
CA LEU A 308 -1.69 54.17 48.08
C LEU A 308 -2.52 54.61 46.88
N CYS A 309 -3.06 53.67 46.11
CA CYS A 309 -3.96 53.96 44.98
C CYS A 309 -5.27 54.60 45.47
N GLU A 310 -5.84 54.10 46.57
CA GLU A 310 -7.02 54.71 47.21
C GLU A 310 -6.72 56.13 47.70
N VAL A 311 -5.58 56.31 48.36
CA VAL A 311 -5.12 57.62 48.83
C VAL A 311 -4.91 58.60 47.67
N ALA A 312 -4.31 58.13 46.58
CA ALA A 312 -4.13 58.94 45.38
C ALA A 312 -5.48 59.40 44.79
N GLY A 313 -6.55 58.63 44.97
CA GLY A 313 -7.91 58.98 44.58
C GLY A 313 -8.50 60.18 45.33
N TYR A 314 -8.02 60.49 46.54
CA TYR A 314 -8.42 61.69 47.29
C TYR A 314 -7.84 62.99 46.71
N GLY A 315 -6.83 62.90 45.82
CA GLY A 315 -6.30 64.03 45.08
C GLY A 315 -5.78 65.17 45.96
N ALA A 316 -6.13 66.41 45.61
CA ALA A 316 -5.65 67.62 46.30
C ALA A 316 -6.12 67.77 47.76
N SER A 317 -7.03 66.90 48.24
CA SER A 317 -7.46 66.92 49.63
C SER A 317 -6.41 66.36 50.60
N PHE A 318 -5.42 65.62 50.10
CA PHE A 318 -4.26 65.19 50.87
C PHE A 318 -3.06 66.11 50.61
N LEU A 319 -2.50 66.70 51.68
CA LEU A 319 -1.41 67.67 51.59
C LEU A 319 -0.15 67.11 50.92
N HIS A 320 0.16 65.83 51.14
CA HIS A 320 1.37 65.18 50.63
C HIS A 320 1.13 64.36 49.35
N GLN A 321 0.13 64.75 48.54
CA GLN A 321 -0.20 64.07 47.27
C GLN A 321 1.00 63.93 46.33
N ASP A 322 1.93 64.90 46.33
CA ASP A 322 3.17 64.84 45.55
C ASP A 322 4.07 63.66 45.97
N LEU A 323 4.08 63.29 47.25
CA LEU A 323 4.85 62.14 47.75
C LEU A 323 4.18 60.83 47.35
N VAL A 324 2.85 60.76 47.40
CA VAL A 324 2.06 59.57 47.00
C VAL A 324 2.24 59.30 45.51
N THR A 325 2.11 60.33 44.67
CA THR A 325 2.26 60.20 43.22
C THR A 325 3.67 59.77 42.83
N ARG A 326 4.71 60.31 43.48
CA ARG A 326 6.11 59.88 43.27
C ARG A 326 6.36 58.44 43.70
N GLU A 327 5.83 58.02 44.84
CA GLU A 327 5.98 56.65 45.34
C GLU A 327 5.24 55.66 44.43
N LEU A 328 3.99 55.94 44.05
CA LEU A 328 3.25 55.13 43.08
C LEU A 328 3.98 55.05 41.73
N HIS A 329 4.53 56.17 41.25
CA HIS A 329 5.34 56.17 40.03
C HIS A 329 6.58 55.28 40.17
N THR A 330 7.28 55.34 41.31
CA THR A 330 8.44 54.50 41.59
C THR A 330 8.08 53.02 41.55
N ARG A 331 6.99 52.62 42.22
CA ARG A 331 6.50 51.23 42.21
C ARG A 331 6.08 50.77 40.81
N LYS A 332 5.44 51.65 40.02
CA LYS A 332 5.09 51.37 38.61
C LYS A 332 6.34 51.14 37.75
N VAL A 333 7.39 51.96 37.92
CA VAL A 333 8.65 51.82 37.18
C VAL A 333 9.39 50.55 37.57
N GLU A 334 9.47 50.22 38.86
CA GLU A 334 10.07 48.97 39.34
C GLU A 334 9.34 47.75 38.79
N PHE A 335 8.01 47.77 38.84
CA PHE A 335 7.17 46.71 38.29
C PHE A 335 7.33 46.57 36.77
N GLY A 336 7.37 47.68 36.03
CA GLY A 336 7.62 47.69 34.59
C GLY A 336 8.99 47.10 34.22
N ARG A 337 10.05 47.45 34.96
CA ARG A 337 11.39 46.86 34.79
C ARG A 337 11.40 45.36 35.06
N PHE A 338 10.69 44.92 36.10
CA PHE A 338 10.53 43.50 36.39
C PHE A 338 9.85 42.77 35.23
N LEU A 339 8.68 43.25 34.76
CA LEU A 339 7.96 42.63 33.65
C LEU A 339 8.79 42.60 32.35
N ALA A 340 9.59 43.63 32.09
CA ALA A 340 10.51 43.67 30.95
C ALA A 340 11.56 42.54 30.99
N GLY A 341 11.98 42.10 32.18
CA GLY A 341 12.95 41.01 32.37
C GLY A 341 12.34 39.60 32.33
N VAL A 342 11.01 39.47 32.34
CA VAL A 342 10.32 38.17 32.44
C VAL A 342 10.15 37.50 31.07
N THR A 343 10.18 36.16 31.00
CA THR A 343 9.96 35.41 29.74
C THR A 343 8.52 35.50 29.24
N ASN A 344 8.29 35.27 27.93
CA ASN A 344 6.95 35.32 27.33
C ASN A 344 5.97 34.31 27.96
N ASP A 345 6.44 33.12 28.33
CA ASP A 345 5.57 32.11 28.95
C ASP A 345 5.15 32.52 30.36
N ARG A 346 6.05 33.12 31.13
CA ARG A 346 5.74 33.69 32.45
C ARG A 346 4.81 34.90 32.37
N LEU A 347 4.97 35.78 31.37
CA LEU A 347 3.99 36.85 31.13
C LEU A 347 2.60 36.32 30.79
N ARG A 348 2.51 35.27 29.95
CA ARG A 348 1.24 34.60 29.65
C ARG A 348 0.64 33.94 30.89
N ALA A 349 1.47 33.40 31.79
CA ALA A 349 1.02 32.86 33.06
C ALA A 349 0.47 33.97 33.99
N ALA A 350 1.15 35.12 34.09
CA ALA A 350 0.65 36.31 34.81
C ALA A 350 -0.73 36.75 34.28
N ARG A 351 -0.87 36.83 32.95
CA ARG A 351 -2.14 37.18 32.32
C ARG A 351 -3.25 36.18 32.65
N ARG A 352 -2.95 34.87 32.61
CA ARG A 352 -3.92 33.82 33.00
C ARG A 352 -4.31 33.94 34.47
N TYR A 353 -3.36 34.20 35.36
CA TYR A 353 -3.61 34.42 36.79
C TYR A 353 -4.56 35.59 37.03
N THR A 354 -4.28 36.76 36.45
CA THR A 354 -5.14 37.96 36.59
C THR A 354 -6.56 37.73 36.07
N VAL A 355 -6.72 36.99 34.96
CA VAL A 355 -8.04 36.65 34.39
C VAL A 355 -8.78 35.67 35.29
N ALA A 356 -8.13 34.59 35.74
CA ALA A 356 -8.73 33.59 36.63
C ALA A 356 -9.23 34.22 37.94
N LYS A 357 -8.44 35.13 38.52
CA LYS A 357 -8.81 35.81 39.77
C LYS A 357 -9.94 36.83 39.59
N LYS A 358 -9.97 37.58 38.48
CA LYS A 358 -11.12 38.45 38.14
C LYS A 358 -12.43 37.65 37.99
N LEU A 359 -12.37 36.47 37.38
CA LEU A 359 -13.52 35.57 37.26
C LEU A 359 -13.96 35.04 38.63
N SER A 360 -13.02 34.73 39.53
CA SER A 360 -13.32 34.32 40.91
C SER A 360 -14.00 35.42 41.73
N HIS A 361 -13.60 36.70 41.58
CA HIS A 361 -14.27 37.80 42.29
C HIS A 361 -15.65 38.11 41.73
N ASN A 362 -15.86 38.04 40.40
CA ASN A 362 -17.19 38.24 39.81
C ASN A 362 -18.17 37.09 40.09
N SER A 363 -17.66 35.89 40.36
CA SER A 363 -18.48 34.71 40.72
C SER A 363 -19.01 34.79 42.17
N ALA A 364 -18.43 35.65 43.02
CA ALA A 364 -18.91 35.85 44.39
C ALA A 364 -20.12 36.80 44.47
N SER A 365 -20.38 37.61 43.43
CA SER A 365 -21.45 38.61 43.44
C SER A 365 -22.67 38.27 42.56
N ASN A 366 -22.69 37.14 41.85
CA ASN A 366 -23.88 36.69 41.13
C ASN A 366 -24.04 35.18 41.23
N GLN A 367 -25.16 34.76 41.82
CA GLN A 367 -25.58 33.38 41.85
C GLN A 367 -25.71 32.80 40.43
N LYS A 368 -25.25 31.55 40.30
CA LYS A 368 -25.68 30.53 39.33
C LYS A 368 -25.70 30.96 37.87
N SER A 369 -24.67 30.58 37.13
CA SER A 369 -24.82 30.17 35.73
C SER A 369 -23.75 29.13 35.38
N GLN A 370 -24.22 27.99 34.91
CA GLN A 370 -23.43 26.86 34.43
C GLN A 370 -22.55 27.28 33.25
N ALA A 371 -21.24 27.10 33.39
CA ALA A 371 -20.28 26.87 32.32
C ALA A 371 -18.93 26.51 32.95
N SER A 372 -18.79 25.27 33.44
CA SER A 372 -17.56 24.76 34.04
C SER A 372 -16.92 23.66 33.20
N ASP A 373 -16.83 23.88 31.89
CA ASP A 373 -16.05 23.02 31.00
C ASP A 373 -15.07 23.89 30.20
N GLN A 374 -13.79 23.53 30.27
CA GLN A 374 -12.64 24.08 29.51
C GLN A 374 -11.87 25.28 30.09
N LEU A 375 -11.47 25.22 31.35
CA LEU A 375 -10.22 25.86 31.77
C LEU A 375 -9.38 24.81 32.49
N ASP A 376 -8.36 24.31 31.79
CA ASP A 376 -7.30 23.47 32.35
C ASP A 376 -6.83 24.08 33.68
N ASN A 377 -7.15 23.41 34.78
CA ASN A 377 -6.58 23.65 36.10
C ASN A 377 -5.12 23.18 36.11
N GLN A 378 -4.28 23.78 35.26
CA GLN A 378 -2.85 23.86 35.56
C GLN A 378 -2.73 24.81 36.74
N HIS A 379 -2.61 24.25 37.94
CA HIS A 379 -1.99 24.94 39.07
C HIS A 379 -0.67 25.51 38.56
N VAL A 380 -0.67 26.80 38.23
CA VAL A 380 0.54 27.51 37.86
C VAL A 380 1.32 27.62 39.15
N ILE A 381 2.27 26.69 39.34
CA ILE A 381 3.26 26.76 40.42
C ILE A 381 4.12 27.98 40.07
N LEU A 382 3.79 29.10 40.70
CA LEU A 382 4.55 30.33 40.63
C LEU A 382 5.64 30.25 41.71
N ASP A 383 6.88 30.55 41.33
CA ASP A 383 7.99 30.62 42.29
C ASP A 383 7.73 31.74 43.32
N THR A 384 8.37 31.67 44.50
CA THR A 384 8.23 32.66 45.59
C THR A 384 8.54 34.10 45.19
N GLU A 385 9.35 34.30 44.15
CA GLU A 385 9.61 35.61 43.55
C GLU A 385 8.38 36.19 42.86
N PHE A 386 7.58 35.35 42.22
CA PHE A 386 6.40 35.75 41.47
C PHE A 386 5.20 36.05 42.39
N ASP A 387 5.12 35.40 43.56
CA ASP A 387 4.11 35.69 44.58
C ASP A 387 4.22 37.13 45.11
N ARG A 388 5.45 37.67 45.27
CA ARG A 388 5.65 39.07 45.68
C ARG A 388 5.11 40.07 44.66
N PHE A 389 5.06 39.69 43.39
CA PHE A 389 4.58 40.54 42.30
C PHE A 389 3.13 40.21 41.88
N ALA A 390 2.52 39.18 42.47
CA ALA A 390 1.13 38.83 42.24
C ALA A 390 0.17 39.94 42.70
N SER A 391 0.47 40.59 43.83
CA SER A 391 -0.31 41.74 44.31
C SER A 391 -0.17 42.96 43.38
N ALA A 392 1.05 43.25 42.91
CA ALA A 392 1.31 44.38 42.01
C ALA A 392 0.64 44.22 40.62
N LEU A 393 0.39 42.98 40.17
CA LEU A 393 -0.38 42.69 38.96
C LEU A 393 -1.85 43.14 39.05
N GLU A 394 -2.40 43.17 40.26
CA GLU A 394 -3.77 43.66 40.51
C GLU A 394 -3.84 45.17 40.53
N ASP A 395 -2.84 45.81 41.14
CA ASP A 395 -2.81 47.26 41.29
C ASP A 395 -2.46 47.99 39.99
N PHE A 396 -1.66 47.38 39.11
CA PHE A 396 -1.19 47.98 37.86
C PHE A 396 -1.42 47.10 36.62
N PRO A 397 -2.67 46.74 36.29
CA PRO A 397 -2.98 45.85 35.15
C PRO A 397 -2.58 46.45 33.81
N GLU A 398 -2.54 47.78 33.72
CA GLU A 398 -2.16 48.53 32.53
C GLU A 398 -0.68 48.34 32.15
N ILE A 399 0.21 48.13 33.13
CA ILE A 399 1.64 47.94 32.84
C ILE A 399 1.86 46.58 32.18
N LEU A 400 1.10 45.56 32.60
CA LEU A 400 1.11 44.27 31.95
C LEU A 400 0.63 44.36 30.48
N SER A 401 -0.45 45.11 30.22
CA SER A 401 -0.94 45.29 28.84
C SER A 401 0.01 46.12 27.98
N GLN A 402 0.64 47.16 28.54
CA GLN A 402 1.68 47.95 27.88
C GLN A 402 2.89 47.07 27.53
N GLU A 403 3.33 46.18 28.41
CA GLU A 403 4.45 45.27 28.12
C GLU A 403 4.11 44.25 27.02
N PHE A 404 2.88 43.71 27.01
CA PHE A 404 2.41 42.88 25.89
C PHE A 404 2.40 43.66 24.57
N THR A 405 1.99 44.93 24.61
CA THR A 405 1.94 45.80 23.42
C THR A 405 3.35 46.11 22.93
N ARG A 406 4.26 46.52 23.81
CA ARG A 406 5.69 46.73 23.52
C ARG A 406 6.32 45.52 22.87
N ARG A 407 6.08 44.32 23.41
CA ARG A 407 6.60 43.06 22.83
C ARG A 407 5.99 42.75 21.49
N ARG A 408 4.69 43.03 21.29
CA ARG A 408 4.01 42.83 20.02
C ARG A 408 4.56 43.75 18.93
N GLU A 409 4.77 45.03 19.25
CA GLU A 409 5.38 46.02 18.36
C GLU A 409 6.82 45.64 18.01
N PHE A 410 7.62 45.22 18.99
CA PHE A 410 8.99 44.74 18.77
C PHE A 410 9.06 43.41 17.98
N SER A 411 8.01 42.58 18.06
CA SER A 411 7.94 41.28 17.36
C SER A 411 7.23 41.33 16.01
N CYS A 412 6.79 42.51 15.55
CA CYS A 412 6.08 42.62 14.29
C CYS A 412 7.02 42.26 13.14
N VAL A 413 6.72 41.18 12.43
CA VAL A 413 7.45 40.78 11.22
C VAL A 413 6.92 41.66 10.08
N LYS A 414 7.81 42.43 9.47
CA LYS A 414 7.52 43.39 8.38
C LYS A 414 8.25 42.96 7.12
N MET A 415 8.05 43.66 6.01
CA MET A 415 8.93 43.51 4.85
C MET A 415 10.25 44.23 5.12
N ASP A 416 11.37 43.60 4.79
CA ASP A 416 12.71 44.18 4.91
C ASP A 416 12.93 45.18 3.78
N SER A 417 13.20 46.43 4.17
CA SER A 417 13.38 47.56 3.26
C SER A 417 14.84 47.93 3.01
N THR A 418 15.79 47.18 3.57
CA THR A 418 17.21 47.54 3.51
C THR A 418 17.87 47.32 2.14
N ASP A 419 17.35 46.38 1.31
CA ASP A 419 17.90 46.01 -0.01
C ASP A 419 16.83 46.05 -1.14
N ILE A 420 16.06 47.13 -1.23
CA ILE A 420 14.97 47.24 -2.23
C ILE A 420 15.50 47.73 -3.60
N GLU A 421 15.02 47.13 -4.68
CA GLU A 421 15.23 47.62 -6.05
C GLU A 421 14.60 49.01 -6.28
N GLN A 422 15.23 49.87 -7.10
CA GLN A 422 14.86 51.29 -7.32
C GLN A 422 13.42 51.58 -7.82
N TYR A 423 12.57 50.57 -8.01
CA TYR A 423 11.25 50.67 -8.65
C TYR A 423 10.12 50.09 -7.78
N VAL A 424 10.30 50.08 -6.46
CA VAL A 424 9.33 49.60 -5.49
C VAL A 424 9.09 50.64 -4.41
N SER A 425 7.82 50.95 -4.18
CA SER A 425 7.37 51.79 -3.07
C SER A 425 6.69 50.94 -2.01
N PHE A 426 6.94 51.29 -0.75
CA PHE A 426 6.23 50.74 0.40
C PHE A 426 5.26 51.76 0.95
N ALA A 427 4.02 51.36 1.19
CA ALA A 427 3.02 52.19 1.85
C ALA A 427 2.57 51.52 3.17
N ALA A 428 2.33 52.35 4.17
CA ALA A 428 1.85 52.01 5.51
C ALA A 428 2.58 50.83 6.21
N GLU A 429 3.43 51.18 7.18
CA GLU A 429 4.08 50.27 8.13
C GLU A 429 4.94 49.11 7.54
N ASP A 430 5.35 49.21 6.27
CA ASP A 430 6.15 48.21 5.54
C ASP A 430 5.41 46.87 5.31
N CYS A 431 4.08 46.93 5.16
CA CYS A 431 3.22 45.76 4.92
C CYS A 431 2.55 45.75 3.53
N VAL A 432 2.60 46.87 2.78
CA VAL A 432 2.09 46.96 1.41
C VAL A 432 3.24 47.26 0.46
N LEU A 433 3.41 46.41 -0.54
CA LEU A 433 4.41 46.55 -1.59
C LEU A 433 3.72 46.93 -2.90
N GLN A 434 4.21 47.98 -3.55
CA GLN A 434 3.74 48.43 -4.85
C GLN A 434 4.91 48.57 -5.83
N LEU A 435 4.77 47.95 -7.00
CA LEU A 435 5.72 48.11 -8.12
C LEU A 435 5.41 49.42 -8.85
N GLU A 436 6.39 50.31 -8.94
CA GLU A 436 6.25 51.58 -9.65
C GLU A 436 6.42 51.43 -11.18
N ALA A 437 7.03 50.33 -11.64
CA ALA A 437 7.26 50.04 -13.04
C ALA A 437 6.56 48.75 -13.49
N SER A 438 5.88 48.80 -14.65
CA SER A 438 5.27 47.63 -15.26
C SER A 438 6.31 46.67 -15.86
N HIS A 439 5.99 45.37 -15.89
CA HIS A 439 6.80 44.29 -16.49
C HIS A 439 8.17 44.02 -15.85
N ARG A 440 8.34 44.33 -14.56
CA ARG A 440 9.52 43.93 -13.78
C ARG A 440 9.13 43.00 -12.64
N TYR A 441 10.02 42.05 -12.38
CA TYR A 441 9.94 41.20 -11.19
C TYR A 441 10.80 41.82 -10.10
N CYS A 442 10.26 41.89 -8.89
CA CYS A 442 10.99 42.24 -7.69
C CYS A 442 10.76 41.17 -6.63
N THR A 443 11.75 40.97 -5.76
CA THR A 443 11.68 40.08 -4.61
C THR A 443 11.97 40.85 -3.34
N VAL A 444 11.14 40.64 -2.34
CA VAL A 444 11.28 41.25 -1.01
C VAL A 444 11.17 40.16 0.04
N HIS A 445 12.02 40.25 1.05
CA HIS A 445 12.06 39.32 2.17
C HIS A 445 11.36 39.91 3.38
N ALA A 446 10.89 39.05 4.29
CA ALA A 446 10.39 39.50 5.57
C ALA A 446 11.57 39.77 6.52
N THR A 447 11.42 40.70 7.46
CA THR A 447 12.44 41.04 8.48
C THR A 447 12.82 39.87 9.39
N LYS A 448 12.06 38.78 9.35
CA LYS A 448 12.35 37.55 10.07
C LYS A 448 12.41 36.36 9.13
N GLU A 449 13.60 35.78 9.03
CA GLU A 449 13.84 34.55 8.29
C GLU A 449 13.63 33.31 9.16
N ARG A 450 13.22 32.22 8.52
CA ARG A 450 13.15 30.91 9.15
C ARG A 450 14.51 30.23 9.07
N ARG A 451 15.08 29.86 10.22
CA ARG A 451 16.35 29.13 10.27
C ARG A 451 16.13 27.61 10.29
N GLN A 452 17.07 26.87 9.71
CA GLN A 452 17.05 25.41 9.72
C GLN A 452 17.14 24.91 11.17
N GLY A 453 16.15 24.11 11.60
CA GLY A 453 16.06 23.59 12.98
C GLY A 453 14.96 24.23 13.84
N GLU A 454 14.31 25.30 13.38
CA GLU A 454 13.15 25.87 14.08
C GLU A 454 11.90 24.99 13.92
N SER A 455 11.31 24.60 15.05
CA SER A 455 10.08 23.79 15.12
C SER A 455 8.83 24.68 15.09
N GLY A 456 7.75 24.19 14.45
CA GLY A 456 6.46 24.87 14.36
C GLY A 456 5.95 25.06 12.93
N LYS A 457 4.65 25.41 12.81
CA LYS A 457 4.00 25.77 11.55
C LYS A 457 3.94 27.30 11.46
N TRP A 458 4.47 27.86 10.38
CA TRP A 458 4.35 29.28 10.07
C TRP A 458 3.25 29.46 9.04
N MET A 459 2.38 30.45 9.25
CA MET A 459 1.35 30.83 8.30
C MET A 459 1.42 32.34 8.06
N PHE A 460 1.23 32.74 6.83
CA PHE A 460 1.08 34.13 6.41
C PHE A 460 0.02 34.17 5.30
N GLU A 461 -0.60 35.32 5.15
CA GLU A 461 -1.59 35.59 4.12
C GLU A 461 -1.10 36.77 3.29
N PHE A 462 -1.27 36.67 1.98
CA PHE A 462 -1.01 37.76 1.05
C PHE A 462 -2.34 38.23 0.48
N ARG A 463 -2.54 39.55 0.48
CA ARG A 463 -3.69 40.19 -0.13
C ARG A 463 -3.23 40.98 -1.35
N PHE A 464 -3.88 40.75 -2.48
CA PHE A 464 -3.67 41.52 -3.70
C PHE A 464 -4.74 42.61 -3.76
N ASP A 465 -4.37 43.86 -3.52
CA ASP A 465 -5.32 44.97 -3.48
C ASP A 465 -5.64 45.52 -4.87
N GLU A 466 -4.65 45.65 -5.76
CA GLU A 466 -4.86 46.10 -7.14
C GLU A 466 -3.97 45.32 -8.12
N CYS A 467 -4.59 44.71 -9.15
CA CYS A 467 -3.89 44.16 -10.32
C CYS A 467 -4.12 45.12 -11.50
N TYR A 468 -3.07 45.73 -12.03
CA TYR A 468 -3.14 46.50 -13.28
C TYR A 468 -3.53 45.55 -14.42
N ASN A 469 -4.82 45.50 -14.76
CA ASN A 469 -5.30 44.85 -15.97
C ASN A 469 -4.86 45.73 -17.15
N GLY A 470 -3.83 45.27 -17.86
CA GLY A 470 -3.37 45.92 -19.08
C GLY A 470 -4.52 46.15 -20.05
N ASP A 471 -4.63 47.38 -20.54
CA ASP A 471 -5.48 47.79 -21.65
C ASP A 471 -5.38 46.77 -22.79
N LYS A 472 -6.50 46.08 -23.05
CA LYS A 472 -6.76 45.54 -24.39
C LYS A 472 -7.28 46.70 -25.22
N ARG A 473 -6.50 47.04 -26.24
CA ARG A 473 -6.87 47.89 -27.39
C ARG A 473 -8.27 47.59 -27.93
#